data_AF-A0A835D796-F1
#
_entry.id   AF-A0A835D796-F1
#
_cell.length_a   1.000
_cell.length_b   1.000
_cell.length_c   1.000
_cell.angle_alpha   90.00
_cell.angle_beta   90.00
_cell.angle_gamma   90.00
#
_symmetry.space_group_name_H-M   'P 1'
#
loop_
_entity.id
_entity.type
_entity.pdbx_description
1 polymer ?
#
loop_
_entity_poly.entity_id
_entity_poly.type
_entity_poly.pdbx_seq_one_letter_code
_entity_poly.pdbx_strand_id
1 'polypeptide(L)'
;MAHKLFLLFLISAILTGRSYSGSIAIYWGQNSKEGTLADTCATGRFAYVNIAFLCVLGNNQTETLDLDDHCDPYTNGCTGLANDILACQSKGVKVMVSIGGGDGSYSLISSEDAKNVAQYLWDNYLGGKSPSRPFSDAVLDGIDFDIEGGSPLH
;
A
#
# COMPACT_ATOMS: atom_id res chain seq x y z
N MET A 1 -2.73 -40.04 38.38
CA MET A 1 -2.98 -40.09 36.93
C MET A 1 -3.37 -38.71 36.38
N ALA A 2 -4.45 -38.08 36.86
CA ALA A 2 -4.97 -36.81 36.34
C ALA A 2 -3.99 -35.61 36.35
N HIS A 3 -3.21 -35.43 37.42
CA HIS A 3 -2.21 -34.34 37.51
C HIS A 3 -1.11 -34.43 36.45
N LYS A 4 -0.67 -35.66 36.11
CA LYS A 4 0.33 -35.88 35.05
C LYS A 4 -0.24 -35.56 33.67
N LEU A 5 -1.53 -35.81 33.46
CA LEU A 5 -2.23 -35.52 32.21
C LEU A 5 -2.45 -34.01 32.00
N PHE A 6 -2.78 -33.29 33.08
CA PHE A 6 -2.92 -31.82 33.07
C PHE A 6 -1.59 -31.11 32.77
N LEU A 7 -0.50 -31.59 33.38
CA LEU A 7 0.84 -31.06 33.13
C LEU A 7 1.29 -31.30 31.67
N LEU A 8 0.97 -32.47 31.11
CA LEU A 8 1.23 -32.79 29.71
C LEU A 8 0.46 -31.86 28.75
N PHE A 9 -0.79 -31.53 29.10
CA PHE A 9 -1.63 -30.61 28.31
C PHE A 9 -1.09 -29.18 28.31
N LEU A 10 -0.64 -28.68 29.47
CA LEU A 10 0.01 -27.37 29.57
C LEU A 10 1.30 -27.32 28.76
N ILE A 11 2.14 -28.36 28.86
CA ILE A 11 3.39 -28.45 28.09
C ILE A 11 3.11 -28.51 26.58
N SER A 12 2.08 -29.24 26.16
CA SER A 12 1.70 -29.32 24.75
C SER A 12 1.15 -27.98 24.22
N ALA A 13 0.41 -27.22 25.03
CA ALA A 13 -0.05 -25.87 24.67
C ALA A 13 1.09 -24.83 24.60
N ILE A 14 2.18 -25.04 25.34
CA ILE A 14 3.40 -24.21 25.28
C ILE A 14 4.27 -24.61 24.07
N LEU A 15 4.30 -25.90 23.71
CA LEU A 15 5.07 -26.44 22.58
C LEU A 15 4.39 -26.27 21.22
N THR A 16 3.07 -26.05 21.18
CA THR A 16 2.41 -25.37 20.04
C THR A 16 2.76 -23.89 20.07
N GLY A 17 4.06 -23.58 20.11
CA GLY A 17 4.57 -22.26 19.88
C GLY A 17 4.00 -21.76 18.57
N ARG A 18 3.55 -20.50 18.55
CA ARG A 18 3.02 -19.85 17.36
C ARG A 18 3.94 -20.17 16.19
N SER A 19 3.49 -21.03 15.28
CA SER A 19 4.12 -21.11 13.97
C SER A 19 3.86 -19.74 13.36
N TYR A 20 4.90 -18.91 13.31
CA TYR A 20 4.83 -17.64 12.60
C TYR A 20 4.73 -17.99 11.12
N SER A 21 3.49 -18.20 10.66
CA SER A 21 3.21 -18.06 9.24
C SER A 21 3.66 -16.66 8.85
N GLY A 22 4.44 -16.56 7.78
CA GLY A 22 4.74 -15.28 7.18
C GLY A 22 3.44 -14.57 6.77
N SER A 23 3.57 -13.27 6.53
CA SER A 23 2.50 -12.45 5.98
C SER A 23 2.57 -12.44 4.44
N ILE A 24 1.43 -12.33 3.79
CA ILE A 24 1.35 -12.17 2.33
C ILE A 24 1.06 -10.69 2.03
N ALA A 25 1.82 -10.13 1.10
CA ALA A 25 1.57 -8.83 0.48
C ALA A 25 1.08 -9.04 -0.96
N ILE A 26 0.23 -8.14 -1.45
CA ILE A 26 -0.30 -8.20 -2.82
C ILE A 26 -0.30 -6.81 -3.46
N TYR A 27 -0.04 -6.75 -4.76
CA TYR A 27 -0.25 -5.54 -5.56
C TYR A 27 -1.69 -5.53 -6.09
N TRP A 28 -2.31 -4.36 -6.07
CA TRP A 28 -3.68 -4.14 -6.56
C TRP A 28 -3.73 -2.82 -7.33
N GLY A 29 -4.48 -2.76 -8.42
CA GLY A 29 -4.78 -1.51 -9.14
C GLY A 29 -4.40 -1.51 -10.62
N GLN A 30 -3.91 -2.61 -11.18
CA GLN A 30 -3.44 -2.66 -12.57
C GLN A 30 -4.27 -3.60 -13.46
N ASN A 31 -5.44 -4.02 -12.99
CA ASN A 31 -6.40 -4.77 -13.79
C ASN A 31 -7.81 -4.61 -13.23
N SER A 32 -8.71 -3.94 -13.96
CA SER A 32 -10.11 -3.74 -13.51
C SER A 32 -10.91 -5.01 -13.19
N LYS A 33 -10.44 -6.19 -13.62
CA LYS A 33 -11.07 -7.50 -13.32
C LYS A 33 -10.60 -8.14 -12.02
N GLU A 34 -9.66 -7.51 -11.30
CA GLU A 34 -9.12 -8.04 -10.04
C GLU A 34 -10.05 -7.82 -8.83
N GLY A 35 -11.16 -7.11 -9.02
CA GLY A 35 -12.14 -6.77 -7.99
C GLY A 35 -11.78 -5.49 -7.23
N THR A 36 -12.65 -5.09 -6.31
CA THR A 36 -12.42 -3.88 -5.51
C THR A 36 -11.29 -4.07 -4.50
N LEU A 37 -10.71 -2.96 -4.02
CA LEU A 37 -9.72 -2.99 -2.95
C LEU A 37 -10.34 -3.54 -1.66
N ALA A 38 -11.59 -3.16 -1.36
CA ALA A 38 -12.33 -3.71 -0.22
C ALA A 38 -12.51 -5.24 -0.31
N ASP A 39 -12.89 -5.77 -1.48
CA ASP A 39 -13.04 -7.21 -1.70
C ASP A 39 -11.71 -7.94 -1.54
N THR A 40 -10.61 -7.37 -2.09
CA THR A 40 -9.25 -7.89 -1.94
C THR A 40 -8.87 -8.08 -0.47
N CYS A 41 -9.11 -7.06 0.36
CA CYS A 41 -8.86 -7.12 1.80
C CYS A 41 -9.84 -8.04 2.55
N ALA A 42 -11.09 -8.13 2.09
CA ALA A 42 -12.11 -9.00 2.70
C ALA A 42 -11.80 -10.50 2.53
N THR A 43 -10.89 -10.87 1.62
CA THR A 43 -10.43 -12.25 1.47
C THR A 43 -9.76 -12.82 2.73
N GLY A 44 -9.22 -11.96 3.60
CA GLY A 44 -8.46 -12.35 4.79
C GLY A 44 -7.12 -13.02 4.50
N ARG A 45 -6.64 -12.97 3.25
CA ARG A 45 -5.39 -13.62 2.81
C ARG A 45 -4.15 -12.74 2.94
N PHE A 46 -4.34 -11.42 2.93
CA PHE A 46 -3.26 -10.45 2.81
C PHE A 46 -3.14 -9.64 4.09
N ALA A 47 -1.90 -9.44 4.55
CA ALA A 47 -1.60 -8.51 5.64
C ALA A 47 -1.20 -7.13 5.11
N TYR A 48 -0.80 -7.06 3.84
CA TYR A 48 -0.36 -5.84 3.16
C TYR A 48 -0.97 -5.78 1.76
N VAL A 49 -1.37 -4.58 1.34
CA VAL A 49 -1.78 -4.27 -0.04
C VAL A 49 -0.99 -3.06 -0.53
N ASN A 50 -0.35 -3.21 -1.69
CA ASN A 50 0.34 -2.14 -2.40
C ASN A 50 -0.56 -1.65 -3.53
N ILE A 51 -1.08 -0.43 -3.42
CA ILE A 51 -1.84 0.23 -4.48
C ILE A 51 -0.86 0.66 -5.57
N ALA A 52 -1.00 0.08 -6.75
CA ALA A 52 -0.08 0.21 -7.87
C ALA A 52 -0.76 0.97 -9.03
N PHE A 53 -0.22 2.08 -9.55
CA PHE A 53 1.06 2.72 -9.20
C PHE A 53 0.99 4.25 -9.27
N LEU A 54 1.80 4.92 -8.44
CA LEU A 54 2.25 6.29 -8.71
C LEU A 54 3.44 6.23 -9.69
N CYS A 55 3.12 6.21 -10.98
CA CYS A 55 4.04 5.87 -12.07
C CYS A 55 4.74 7.09 -12.72
N VAL A 56 4.37 8.32 -12.34
CA VAL A 56 5.14 9.54 -12.68
C VAL A 56 5.54 10.24 -11.39
N LEU A 57 6.85 10.51 -11.22
CA LEU A 57 7.41 11.02 -9.97
C LEU A 57 8.77 11.72 -10.17
N GLY A 58 8.98 12.85 -9.51
CA GLY A 58 10.28 13.56 -9.50
C GLY A 58 10.59 14.27 -10.81
N ASN A 59 11.82 14.78 -10.95
CA ASN A 59 12.27 15.54 -12.13
C ASN A 59 11.37 16.75 -12.46
N ASN A 60 10.80 17.38 -11.43
CA ASN A 60 9.81 18.47 -11.54
C ASN A 60 8.57 18.14 -12.41
N GLN A 61 8.26 16.85 -12.58
CA GLN A 61 7.04 16.42 -13.28
C GLN A 61 5.84 16.54 -12.34
N THR A 62 4.64 16.60 -12.92
CA THR A 62 3.41 16.43 -12.14
C THR A 62 3.23 14.95 -11.83
N GLU A 63 3.19 14.62 -10.55
CA GLU A 63 3.03 13.25 -10.09
C GLU A 63 1.69 12.67 -10.56
N THR A 64 1.73 11.45 -11.10
CA THR A 64 0.57 10.77 -11.69
C THR A 64 0.36 9.40 -11.08
N LEU A 65 -0.84 9.21 -10.53
CA LEU A 65 -1.37 7.91 -10.17
C LEU A 65 -2.00 7.28 -11.44
N ASP A 66 -1.79 5.99 -11.63
CA ASP A 66 -2.45 5.18 -12.64
C ASP A 66 -3.02 3.92 -11.96
N LEU A 67 -4.34 3.74 -12.06
CA LEU A 67 -5.06 2.58 -11.51
C LEU A 67 -5.83 1.83 -12.61
N ASP A 68 -5.33 1.87 -13.84
CA ASP A 68 -5.98 1.28 -15.01
C ASP A 68 -7.44 1.76 -15.09
N ASP A 69 -8.39 0.87 -15.42
CA ASP A 69 -9.81 1.18 -15.51
C ASP A 69 -10.55 1.18 -14.15
N HIS A 70 -9.87 1.11 -12.99
CA HIS A 70 -10.56 1.16 -11.69
C HIS A 70 -11.17 2.53 -11.39
N CYS A 71 -10.43 3.60 -11.68
CA CYS A 71 -10.88 4.98 -11.50
C CYS A 71 -9.96 5.97 -12.22
N ASP A 72 -10.48 7.16 -12.54
CA ASP A 72 -9.69 8.24 -13.12
C ASP A 72 -9.23 9.23 -12.03
N PRO A 73 -7.91 9.33 -11.74
CA PRO A 73 -7.39 10.25 -10.74
C PRO A 73 -7.43 11.73 -11.19
N TYR A 74 -7.45 12.01 -12.50
CA TYR A 74 -7.46 13.37 -13.03
C TYR A 74 -8.81 14.07 -12.87
N THR A 75 -9.89 13.30 -12.67
CA THR A 75 -11.24 13.82 -12.44
C THR A 75 -11.70 13.69 -10.98
N ASN A 76 -10.78 13.47 -10.04
CA ASN A 76 -11.08 13.07 -8.66
C ASN A 76 -11.93 11.78 -8.55
N GLY A 77 -11.92 10.93 -9.58
CA GLY A 77 -12.70 9.70 -9.64
C GLY A 77 -12.23 8.63 -8.65
N CYS A 78 -10.97 8.70 -8.21
CA CYS A 78 -10.40 7.75 -7.25
C CYS A 78 -10.68 8.07 -5.78
N THR A 79 -11.37 9.18 -5.49
CA THR A 79 -11.68 9.57 -4.09
C THR A 79 -12.54 8.54 -3.37
N GLY A 80 -13.34 7.75 -4.09
CA GLY A 80 -14.14 6.65 -3.54
C GLY A 80 -13.31 5.55 -2.86
N LEU A 81 -12.04 5.37 -3.25
CA LEU A 81 -11.13 4.39 -2.65
C LEU A 81 -10.82 4.68 -1.18
N ALA A 82 -11.10 5.89 -0.69
CA ALA A 82 -10.97 6.22 0.73
C ALA A 82 -11.69 5.22 1.65
N ASN A 83 -12.91 4.83 1.27
CA ASN A 83 -13.71 3.88 2.03
C ASN A 83 -13.13 2.47 1.99
N ASP A 84 -12.59 2.06 0.84
CA ASP A 84 -11.96 0.75 0.68
C ASP A 84 -10.67 0.64 1.49
N ILE A 85 -9.85 1.70 1.49
CA ILE A 85 -8.64 1.79 2.32
C ILE A 85 -9.00 1.65 3.80
N LEU A 86 -10.01 2.39 4.28
CA LEU A 86 -10.47 2.28 5.67
C LEU A 86 -11.03 0.89 5.98
N ALA A 87 -11.74 0.26 5.04
CA ALA A 87 -12.22 -1.11 5.18
C ALA A 87 -11.06 -2.10 5.34
N CYS A 88 -10.00 -1.98 4.55
CA CYS A 88 -8.76 -2.75 4.69
C CYS A 88 -8.11 -2.54 6.07
N GLN A 89 -7.89 -1.28 6.45
CA GLN A 89 -7.23 -0.92 7.70
C GLN A 89 -8.02 -1.41 8.93
N SER A 90 -9.35 -1.36 8.89
CA SER A 90 -10.22 -1.90 9.95
C SER A 90 -10.05 -3.42 10.17
N LYS A 91 -9.56 -4.14 9.15
CA LYS A 91 -9.25 -5.58 9.21
C LYS A 91 -7.80 -5.85 9.62
N GLY A 92 -7.03 -4.81 9.92
CA GLY A 92 -5.60 -4.90 10.23
C GLY A 92 -4.71 -5.07 8.99
N VAL A 93 -5.24 -4.90 7.78
CA VAL A 93 -4.45 -4.91 6.55
C VAL A 93 -3.78 -3.54 6.39
N LYS A 94 -2.47 -3.55 6.16
CA LYS A 94 -1.68 -2.35 5.88
C LYS A 94 -1.80 -1.98 4.41
N VAL A 95 -2.11 -0.72 4.13
CA VAL A 95 -2.29 -0.23 2.76
C VAL A 95 -1.22 0.80 2.45
N MET A 96 -0.41 0.52 1.43
CA MET A 96 0.63 1.41 0.93
C MET A 96 0.30 1.88 -0.48
N VAL A 97 0.85 3.01 -0.90
CA VAL A 97 0.95 3.36 -2.32
C VAL A 97 2.32 2.95 -2.82
N SER A 98 2.37 2.29 -3.97
CA SER A 98 3.61 1.90 -4.63
C SER A 98 4.02 2.96 -5.64
N ILE A 99 5.28 3.41 -5.56
CA ILE A 99 5.88 4.34 -6.52
C ILE A 99 6.74 3.58 -7.51
N GLY A 100 6.68 3.96 -8.79
CA GLY A 100 7.43 3.32 -9.86
C GLY A 100 6.59 2.34 -10.68
N GLY A 101 6.99 1.07 -10.70
CA GLY A 101 6.47 0.00 -11.55
C GLY A 101 7.21 -0.11 -12.89
N GLY A 102 7.00 -1.22 -13.60
CA GLY A 102 7.70 -1.53 -14.85
C GLY A 102 7.50 -0.53 -16.00
N ASP A 103 6.42 0.25 -15.99
CA ASP A 103 6.11 1.32 -16.94
C ASP A 103 5.87 2.64 -16.21
N GLY A 104 6.42 3.75 -16.72
CA GLY A 104 6.26 5.06 -16.09
C GLY A 104 7.38 6.05 -16.44
N SER A 105 7.34 7.24 -15.82
CA SER A 105 8.37 8.27 -15.92
C SER A 105 8.74 8.76 -14.53
N TYR A 106 9.75 8.15 -13.93
CA TYR A 106 10.19 8.49 -12.59
C TYR A 106 11.71 8.58 -12.50
N SER A 107 12.20 9.65 -11.87
CA SER A 107 13.62 9.84 -11.55
C SER A 107 13.78 10.97 -10.55
N LEU A 108 14.73 10.83 -9.62
CA LEU A 108 15.13 11.92 -8.73
C LEU A 108 16.38 12.60 -9.29
N ILE A 109 16.33 13.92 -9.48
CA ILE A 109 17.44 14.65 -10.11
C ILE A 109 18.36 15.37 -9.10
N SER A 110 17.97 15.40 -7.83
CA SER A 110 18.78 15.97 -6.74
C SER A 110 18.21 15.57 -5.38
N SER A 111 18.97 15.80 -4.30
CA SER A 111 18.45 15.66 -2.94
C SER A 111 17.30 16.63 -2.63
N GLU A 112 17.22 17.77 -3.32
CA GLU A 112 16.10 18.70 -3.14
C GLU A 112 14.84 18.18 -3.84
N ASP A 113 14.99 17.61 -5.03
CA ASP A 113 13.90 16.93 -5.73
C ASP A 113 13.35 15.75 -4.90
N ALA A 114 14.24 14.97 -4.27
CA ALA A 114 13.84 13.91 -3.34
C ALA A 114 13.02 14.43 -2.14
N LYS A 115 13.36 15.61 -1.59
CA LYS A 115 12.56 16.23 -0.52
C LYS A 115 11.21 16.71 -1.03
N ASN A 116 11.15 17.28 -2.23
CA ASN A 116 9.89 17.72 -2.83
C ASN A 116 8.94 16.54 -3.03
N VAL A 117 9.46 15.44 -3.58
CA VAL A 117 8.72 14.17 -3.73
C VAL A 117 8.26 13.63 -2.38
N ALA A 118 9.13 13.61 -1.37
CA ALA A 118 8.76 13.16 -0.03
C ALA A 118 7.65 14.01 0.59
N GLN A 119 7.71 15.34 0.40
CA GLN A 119 6.67 16.26 0.86
C GLN A 119 5.34 16.03 0.11
N TYR A 120 5.40 15.83 -1.20
CA TYR A 120 4.23 15.48 -2.01
C TYR A 120 3.55 14.21 -1.50
N LEU A 121 4.32 13.14 -1.26
CA LEU A 121 3.81 11.87 -0.73
C LEU A 121 3.19 12.06 0.66
N TRP A 122 3.84 12.85 1.51
CA TRP A 122 3.33 13.17 2.85
C TRP A 122 1.97 13.89 2.79
N ASP A 123 1.85 14.93 1.96
CA ASP A 123 0.66 15.77 1.88
C ASP A 123 -0.51 15.13 1.14
N ASN A 124 -0.24 14.24 0.17
CA ASN A 124 -1.28 13.66 -0.67
C ASN A 124 -1.71 12.25 -0.27
N TYR A 125 -0.85 11.46 0.39
CA TYR A 125 -1.13 10.06 0.71
C TYR A 125 -0.99 9.72 2.20
N LEU A 126 -0.13 10.44 2.94
CA LEU A 126 0.10 10.19 4.37
C LEU A 126 -0.59 11.25 5.23
N GLY A 127 -0.01 11.59 6.39
CA GLY A 127 -0.62 12.45 7.41
C GLY A 127 -0.55 13.95 7.16
N GLY A 128 -0.04 14.38 6.01
CA GLY A 128 -0.01 15.79 5.61
C GLY A 128 -1.37 16.28 5.10
N LYS A 129 -1.38 17.46 4.49
CA LYS A 129 -2.61 18.10 4.02
C LYS A 129 -2.44 18.61 2.60
N SER A 130 -3.39 18.25 1.74
CA SER A 130 -3.50 18.73 0.36
C SER A 130 -4.98 19.00 0.05
N PRO A 131 -5.31 20.04 -0.72
CA PRO A 131 -6.70 20.31 -1.13
C PRO A 131 -7.26 19.26 -2.10
N SER A 132 -6.40 18.46 -2.73
CA SER A 132 -6.76 17.52 -3.80
C SER A 132 -6.04 16.18 -3.61
N ARG A 133 -6.35 15.49 -2.51
CA ARG A 133 -5.81 14.16 -2.23
C ARG A 133 -6.45 13.11 -3.15
N PRO A 134 -5.68 12.25 -3.82
CA PRO A 134 -6.23 11.23 -4.73
C PRO A 134 -7.23 10.28 -4.07
N PHE A 135 -7.00 9.94 -2.80
CA PHE A 135 -7.86 9.07 -2.01
C PHE A 135 -8.62 9.82 -0.91
N SER A 136 -8.98 11.09 -1.17
CA SER A 136 -9.66 11.96 -0.19
C SER A 136 -8.92 11.95 1.17
N ASP A 137 -9.63 11.79 2.29
CA ASP A 137 -9.07 11.91 3.63
C ASP A 137 -8.40 10.63 4.15
N ALA A 138 -8.32 9.56 3.35
CA ALA A 138 -7.64 8.35 3.75
C ALA A 138 -6.13 8.59 3.93
N VAL A 139 -5.58 8.08 5.04
CA VAL A 139 -4.15 8.13 5.36
C VAL A 139 -3.59 6.72 5.19
N LEU A 140 -2.67 6.56 4.24
CA LEU A 140 -2.02 5.28 3.98
C LEU A 140 -1.03 4.93 5.11
N ASP A 141 -0.75 3.63 5.25
CA ASP A 141 0.18 3.11 6.26
C ASP A 141 1.66 3.31 5.85
N GLY A 142 1.94 3.57 4.58
CA GLY A 142 3.30 3.78 4.10
C GLY A 142 3.42 3.93 2.59
N ILE A 143 4.67 3.96 2.14
CA ILE A 143 5.07 4.04 0.73
C ILE A 143 5.88 2.78 0.40
N ASP A 144 5.53 2.13 -0.70
CA ASP A 144 6.25 1.01 -1.28
C ASP A 144 7.13 1.52 -2.45
N PHE A 145 8.37 1.07 -2.53
CA PHE A 145 9.36 1.52 -3.52
C PHE A 145 9.60 0.41 -4.54
N ASP A 146 8.90 0.47 -5.67
CA ASP A 146 9.06 -0.46 -6.78
C ASP A 146 9.77 0.23 -7.96
N ILE A 147 11.04 0.60 -7.73
CA ILE A 147 11.85 1.35 -8.69
C ILE A 147 12.54 0.38 -9.65
N GLU A 148 11.95 0.19 -10.82
CA GLU A 148 12.43 -0.77 -11.84
C GLU A 148 13.23 -0.12 -12.99
N GLY A 149 13.21 1.22 -13.07
CA GLY A 149 13.88 2.00 -14.11
C GLY A 149 14.38 3.37 -13.64
N GLY A 150 14.63 4.27 -14.60
CA GLY A 150 15.10 5.63 -14.33
C GLY A 150 16.63 5.79 -14.37
N SER A 151 17.13 6.84 -13.72
CA SER A 151 18.55 7.22 -13.73
C SER A 151 19.32 6.49 -12.63
N PRO A 152 20.50 5.89 -12.92
CA PRO A 152 21.35 5.29 -11.89
C PRO A 152 22.18 6.35 -11.12
N LEU A 153 22.07 7.63 -11.51
CA LEU A 153 22.97 8.67 -11.01
C LEU A 153 22.52 9.28 -9.68
N HIS A 154 21.30 9.01 -9.20
CA HIS A 154 20.82 9.38 -7.87
C HIS A 154 19.75 8.40 -7.38
#